data_AF-A0A523LI00-F1
#
_entry.id   AF-A0A523LI00-F1
#
_cell.length_a   1.000
_cell.length_b   1.000
_cell.length_c   1.000
_cell.angle_alpha   90.00
_cell.angle_beta   90.00
_cell.angle_gamma   90.00
#
_symmetry.space_group_name_H-M   'P 1'
#
loop_
_entity.id
_entity.type
_entity.pdbx_description
1 polymer ?
#
loop_
_entity_poly.entity_id
_entity_poly.type
_entity_poly.pdbx_seq_one_letter_code
_entity_poly.pdbx_strand_id
1 'polypeptide(L)'
;MTTTSPPVKPLDSGLIESLLNPEAYPHPTRSIEMIETHISWVLLTGPFAYKIKKPVKLGFLDFRDLGRRLFYCQEELRLNQPWAPEIYIDVCR
;
A
#
# COMPACT_ATOMS: atom_id res chain seq x y z
N MET A 1 -28.11 -22.64 -5.49
CA MET A 1 -28.19 -21.69 -4.37
C MET A 1 -26.99 -20.76 -4.50
N THR A 2 -27.20 -19.58 -5.07
CA THR A 2 -26.18 -18.57 -5.37
C THR A 2 -25.97 -17.71 -4.14
N THR A 3 -24.89 -17.94 -3.41
CA THR A 3 -24.39 -16.99 -2.41
C THR A 3 -23.44 -16.01 -3.08
N THR A 4 -24.01 -15.06 -3.80
CA THR A 4 -23.28 -13.87 -4.24
C THR A 4 -23.08 -13.01 -2.99
N SER A 5 -21.88 -13.06 -2.42
CA SER A 5 -21.44 -12.09 -1.41
C SER A 5 -21.59 -10.69 -2.01
N PRO A 6 -22.07 -9.67 -1.26
CA PRO A 6 -22.22 -8.34 -1.81
C PRO A 6 -20.86 -7.82 -2.31
N PRO A 7 -20.83 -6.98 -3.37
CA PRO A 7 -19.57 -6.41 -3.81
C PRO A 7 -19.07 -5.51 -2.70
N VAL A 8 -17.95 -5.88 -2.07
CA VAL A 8 -17.20 -4.96 -1.21
C VAL A 8 -16.71 -3.85 -2.13
N LYS A 9 -17.44 -2.73 -2.20
CA LYS A 9 -16.88 -1.50 -2.78
C LYS A 9 -15.78 -1.03 -1.83
N PRO A 10 -14.50 -0.98 -2.24
CA PRO A 10 -13.46 -0.51 -1.34
C PRO A 10 -13.61 1.01 -1.20
N LEU A 11 -13.74 1.50 0.04
CA LEU A 11 -13.33 2.88 0.34
C LEU A 11 -11.81 2.97 -0.01
N ASP A 12 -11.45 3.97 -0.82
CA ASP A 12 -10.11 4.30 -1.40
C ASP A 12 -9.87 3.94 -2.89
N SER A 13 -10.90 3.65 -3.70
CA SER A 13 -10.72 3.37 -5.14
C SER A 13 -9.98 4.50 -5.90
N GLY A 14 -10.29 5.77 -5.62
CA GLY A 14 -9.71 6.90 -6.36
C GLY A 14 -8.21 7.15 -6.13
N LEU A 15 -7.69 6.89 -4.92
CA LEU A 15 -6.25 7.05 -4.65
C LEU A 15 -5.45 6.01 -5.43
N ILE A 16 -5.84 4.74 -5.30
CA ILE A 16 -5.12 3.64 -5.95
C ILE A 16 -5.24 3.75 -7.46
N GLU A 17 -6.43 4.05 -7.99
CA GLU A 17 -6.62 4.33 -9.42
C GLU A 17 -5.69 5.44 -9.92
N SER A 18 -5.53 6.52 -9.15
CA SER A 18 -4.60 7.62 -9.50
C SER A 18 -3.13 7.16 -9.51
N LEU A 19 -2.76 6.26 -8.60
CA LEU A 19 -1.41 5.68 -8.54
C LEU A 19 -1.16 4.58 -9.59
N LEU A 20 -2.18 4.14 -10.32
CA LEU A 20 -2.00 3.27 -11.50
C LEU A 20 -1.63 4.05 -12.77
N ASN A 21 -1.47 5.37 -12.67
CA ASN A 21 -0.93 6.20 -13.74
C ASN A 21 0.62 6.24 -13.66
N PRO A 22 1.37 5.85 -14.71
CA PRO A 22 2.83 5.94 -14.71
C PRO A 22 3.40 7.34 -14.45
N GLU A 23 2.66 8.40 -14.81
CA GLU A 23 3.06 9.80 -14.57
C GLU A 23 2.94 10.22 -13.10
N ALA A 24 2.39 9.37 -12.22
CA ALA A 24 2.30 9.64 -10.79
C ALA A 24 3.64 9.48 -10.05
N TYR A 25 4.68 8.98 -10.72
CA TYR A 25 5.96 8.62 -10.12
C TYR A 25 7.09 9.52 -10.61
N PRO A 26 8.04 9.90 -9.73
CA PRO A 26 9.16 10.78 -10.09
C PRO A 26 10.27 10.08 -10.89
N HIS A 27 10.10 8.80 -11.22
CA HIS A 27 11.06 7.99 -11.96
C HIS A 27 10.40 7.33 -13.18
N PRO A 28 11.17 6.95 -14.21
CA PRO A 28 10.62 6.28 -15.38
C PRO A 28 9.82 5.04 -14.98
N THR A 29 8.52 5.06 -15.30
CA THR A 29 7.57 3.98 -15.03
C THR A 29 6.83 3.71 -16.33
N ARG A 30 6.69 2.45 -16.73
CA ARG A 30 6.00 2.07 -17.98
C ARG A 30 4.81 1.16 -17.74
N SER A 31 4.96 0.22 -16.84
CA SER A 31 3.93 -0.72 -16.42
C SER A 31 3.87 -0.73 -14.91
N ILE A 32 2.65 -0.77 -14.38
CA ILE A 32 2.40 -0.84 -12.94
C ILE A 32 1.64 -2.14 -12.68
N GLU A 33 2.23 -3.03 -11.90
CA GLU A 33 1.55 -4.22 -11.40
C GLU A 33 1.07 -3.94 -9.97
N MET A 34 -0.21 -4.20 -9.70
CA MET A 34 -0.76 -4.09 -8.36
C MET A 34 -0.95 -5.48 -7.75
N ILE A 35 -0.31 -5.69 -6.60
CA ILE A 35 -0.54 -6.85 -5.74
C ILE A 35 -1.36 -6.40 -4.54
N GLU A 36 -2.48 -7.07 -4.32
CA GLU A 36 -3.38 -6.78 -3.22
C GLU A 36 -3.27 -7.85 -2.12
N THR A 37 -3.09 -7.39 -0.88
CA THR A 37 -3.12 -8.25 0.32
C THR A 37 -4.31 -7.87 1.20
N HIS A 38 -4.50 -8.58 2.31
CA HIS A 38 -5.56 -8.26 3.28
C HIS A 38 -5.43 -6.85 3.90
N ILE A 39 -4.20 -6.32 4.04
CA ILE A 39 -3.93 -5.06 4.77
C ILE A 39 -3.16 -4.01 3.97
N SER A 40 -2.73 -4.31 2.76
CA SER A 40 -1.93 -3.40 1.94
C SER A 40 -2.13 -3.62 0.44
N TRP A 41 -1.93 -2.56 -0.33
CA TRP A 41 -1.66 -2.62 -1.76
C TRP A 41 -0.15 -2.46 -1.98
N VAL A 42 0.39 -3.19 -2.95
CA VAL A 42 1.78 -3.07 -3.38
C VAL A 42 1.78 -2.76 -4.87
N LEU A 43 2.38 -1.64 -5.24
CA LEU A 43 2.50 -1.20 -6.63
C LEU A 43 3.95 -1.40 -7.08
N LEU A 44 4.15 -2.29 -8.05
CA LEU A 44 5.46 -2.55 -8.67
C LEU A 44 5.61 -1.65 -9.87
N THR A 45 6.63 -0.79 -9.85
CA THR A 45 6.80 0.32 -10.81
C THR A 45 8.11 0.21 -11.59
N GLY A 46 8.64 -1.00 -11.71
CA GLY A 46 9.98 -1.26 -12.22
C GLY A 46 10.99 -1.34 -11.07
N PRO A 47 11.90 -0.37 -10.90
CA PRO A 47 12.95 -0.44 -9.88
C PRO A 47 12.43 -0.24 -8.45
N PHE A 48 11.21 0.26 -8.26
CA PHE A 48 10.63 0.53 -6.95
C PHE A 48 9.32 -0.21 -6.72
N ALA A 49 9.08 -0.56 -5.46
CA ALA A 49 7.80 -1.07 -4.96
C ALA A 49 7.23 -0.10 -3.92
N TYR A 50 5.99 0.36 -4.15
CA TYR A 50 5.29 1.24 -3.21
C TYR A 50 4.25 0.43 -2.43
N LYS A 51 4.38 0.40 -1.10
CA LYS A 51 3.45 -0.32 -0.21
C LYS A 51 2.54 0.66 0.52
N ILE A 52 1.24 0.54 0.30
CA ILE A 52 0.21 1.41 0.87
C ILE A 52 -0.64 0.61 1.85
N LYS A 53 -0.73 1.06 3.12
CA LYS A 53 -1.58 0.42 4.14
C LYS A 53 -3.05 0.81 3.96
N LYS A 54 -3.92 -0.19 3.87
CA LYS A 54 -5.37 -0.02 3.72
C LYS A 54 -6.00 0.57 4.98
N PRO A 55 -7.09 1.36 4.89
CA PRO A 55 -7.80 1.91 6.04
C PRO A 55 -8.70 0.87 6.73
N VAL A 56 -8.12 -0.26 7.16
CA VAL A 56 -8.85 -1.40 7.71
C VAL A 56 -8.70 -1.52 9.22
N LYS A 57 -9.67 -2.15 9.87
CA LYS A 57 -9.57 -2.62 11.26
C LYS A 57 -9.76 -4.12 11.30
N LEU A 58 -8.74 -4.82 11.79
CA LEU A 58 -8.74 -6.25 12.08
C LEU A 58 -8.65 -6.47 13.60
N GLY A 59 -8.82 -7.72 14.06
CA GLY A 59 -8.82 -8.04 15.49
C GLY A 59 -7.56 -7.60 16.26
N PHE A 60 -6.42 -7.49 15.59
CA PHE A 60 -5.13 -7.12 16.17
C PHE A 60 -4.52 -5.84 15.57
N LEU A 61 -5.25 -5.14 14.68
CA LEU A 61 -4.68 -4.07 13.86
C LEU A 61 -5.73 -2.99 13.56
N ASP A 62 -5.40 -1.71 13.78
CA ASP A 62 -6.30 -0.59 13.43
C ASP A 62 -5.56 0.45 12.59
N PHE A 63 -5.83 0.43 11.29
CA PHE A 63 -5.28 1.34 10.27
C PHE A 63 -6.31 2.37 9.77
N ARG A 64 -7.47 2.51 10.42
CA ARG A 64 -8.48 3.48 9.98
C ARG A 64 -7.97 4.92 10.05
N ASP A 65 -7.15 5.22 11.05
CA ASP A 65 -6.54 6.53 11.24
C ASP A 65 -5.26 6.69 10.41
N LEU A 66 -5.10 7.85 9.76
CA LEU A 66 -3.92 8.14 8.94
C LEU A 66 -2.64 8.24 9.79
N GLY A 67 -2.72 8.84 10.98
CA GLY A 67 -1.59 8.94 11.91
C GLY A 67 -1.09 7.57 12.36
N ARG A 68 -2.02 6.64 12.66
CA ARG A 68 -1.66 5.24 12.95
C ARG A 68 -1.01 4.56 11.76
N ARG A 69 -1.55 4.72 10.54
CA ARG A 69 -0.92 4.16 9.33
C ARG A 69 0.50 4.67 9.15
N LEU A 70 0.73 5.97 9.31
CA LEU A 70 2.07 6.56 9.25
C LEU A 70 3.00 5.97 10.31
N PHE A 71 2.54 5.89 11.56
CA PHE A 71 3.30 5.27 12.66
C PHE A 71 3.74 3.84 12.31
N TYR A 72 2.80 3.00 11.83
CA TYR A 72 3.14 1.62 11.45
C TYR A 72 4.03 1.53 10.20
N CYS A 73 3.94 2.46 9.26
CA CYS A 73 4.88 2.53 8.14
C CYS A 73 6.30 2.86 8.63
N GLN A 74 6.43 3.82 9.55
CA GLN A 74 7.70 4.19 10.15
C GLN A 74 8.32 3.04 10.95
N GLU A 75 7.51 2.32 11.73
CA GLU A 75 7.99 1.14 12.47
C GLU A 75 8.43 0.01 11.52
N GLU A 76 7.71 -0.21 10.41
CA GLU A 76 8.10 -1.18 9.40
C GLU A 76 9.45 -0.83 8.75
N LEU A 77 9.68 0.46 8.44
CA LEU A 77 10.96 0.96 7.95
C LEU A 77 12.06 0.77 9.00
N ARG A 78 11.84 1.28 10.23
CA ARG A 78 12.82 1.23 11.34
C ARG A 78 13.27 -0.19 11.67
N LEU A 79 12.34 -1.15 11.66
CA LEU A 79 12.63 -2.54 12.02
C LEU A 79 13.35 -3.31 10.91
N ASN A 80 12.99 -3.08 9.65
CA ASN A 80 13.50 -3.88 8.54
C ASN A 80 14.71 -3.26 7.82
N GLN A 81 14.85 -1.94 7.85
CA GLN A 81 15.94 -1.24 7.15
C GLN A 81 17.34 -1.72 7.53
N PRO A 82 17.68 -2.03 8.80
CA PRO A 82 19.01 -2.55 9.14
C PRO A 82 19.36 -3.88 8.45
N TRP A 83 18.34 -4.67 8.08
CA TRP A 83 18.49 -5.99 7.49
C TRP A 83 18.28 -5.99 5.97
N ALA A 84 17.63 -4.97 5.43
CA ALA A 84 17.31 -4.86 4.01
C ALA A 84 17.23 -3.38 3.57
N PRO A 85 18.35 -2.63 3.64
CA PRO A 85 18.35 -1.19 3.41
C PRO A 85 18.00 -0.81 1.96
N GLU A 86 18.26 -1.70 1.00
CA GLU A 86 17.92 -1.49 -0.42
C GLU A 86 16.43 -1.71 -0.71
N ILE A 87 15.71 -2.41 0.17
CA ILE A 87 14.27 -2.70 0.02
C ILE A 87 13.44 -1.66 0.78
N TYR A 88 13.87 -1.30 1.99
CA TYR A 88 13.18 -0.35 2.87
C TYR A 88 13.84 1.02 2.80
N ILE A 89 13.44 1.78 1.79
CA ILE A 89 14.09 3.02 1.38
C ILE A 89 13.59 4.21 2.21
N ASP A 90 12.28 4.47 2.20
CA ASP A 90 11.67 5.62 2.90
C ASP A 90 10.16 5.44 3.12
N VAL A 91 9.55 6.38 3.85
CA VAL A 91 8.10 6.53 4.06
C VAL A 91 7.67 7.94 3.65
N CYS A 92 6.75 8.03 2.69
CA CYS A 92 6.12 9.29 2.28
C CYS A 92 5.37 9.95 3.45
N ARG A 93 5.50 11.27 3.58
CA ARG A 93 4.88 12.08 4.65
C ARG A 93 3.81 13.00 4.10
#